data_AF-A0A7K6VWQ7-F1
#
_entry.id   AF-A0A7K6VWQ7-F1
#
_cell.length_a   1.000
_cell.length_b   1.000
_cell.length_c   1.000
_cell.angle_alpha   90.00
_cell.angle_beta   90.00
_cell.angle_gamma   90.00
#
_symmetry.space_group_name_H-M   'P 1'
#
loop_
_entity.id
_entity.type
_entity.pdbx_description
1 polymer ?
#
loop_
_entity_poly.entity_id
_entity_poly.type
_entity_poly.pdbx_seq_one_letter_code
_entity_poly.pdbx_strand_id
1 'polypeptide(L)' 'CAQCGGWHAADEGDLWAESSLLGLKVTYLARMEGHIYDVTEWAGCQRVSISPDSHRVPYHLSFGPRPATAAGRQR' A
#
# COMPACT_ATOMS: atom_id res chain seq x y z
N CYS A 1 2.31 6.64 13.18
CA CYS A 1 3.62 5.99 13.45
C CYS A 1 3.74 5.61 14.92
N ALA A 2 3.98 4.33 15.20
CA ALA A 2 4.09 3.81 16.56
C ALA A 2 5.36 4.30 17.29
N GLN A 3 6.45 4.58 16.56
CA GLN A 3 7.71 5.04 17.14
C GLN A 3 7.68 6.51 17.56
N CYS A 4 7.03 7.37 16.75
CA CYS A 4 6.98 8.82 17.00
C CYS A 4 5.72 9.27 17.73
N GLY A 5 4.68 8.42 17.82
CA GLY A 5 3.39 8.80 18.40
C GLY A 5 2.62 9.84 17.59
N GLY A 6 2.95 10.01 16.30
CA GLY A 6 2.37 11.04 15.43
C GLY A 6 2.18 10.58 13.99
N TRP A 7 1.61 11.48 13.19
CA TRP A 7 1.38 11.32 11.76
C TRP A 7 2.55 11.86 10.95
N HIS A 8 2.91 11.14 9.90
CA HIS A 8 3.88 11.60 8.90
C HIS A 8 3.13 11.88 7.60
N ALA A 9 3.63 12.83 6.81
CA ALA A 9 3.14 13.01 5.45
C ALA A 9 3.50 11.77 4.62
N ALA A 10 2.53 11.27 3.85
CA ALA A 10 2.78 10.29 2.80
C ALA A 10 3.10 11.04 1.51
N ASP A 11 4.08 10.58 0.76
CA ASP A 11 4.44 11.09 -0.58
C ASP A 11 3.70 10.32 -1.69
N GLU A 12 3.71 10.87 -2.90
CA GLU A 12 3.08 10.24 -4.06
C GLU A 12 3.73 8.88 -4.37
N GLY A 13 2.93 7.83 -4.46
CA GLY A 13 3.40 6.45 -4.63
C GLY A 13 3.63 5.70 -3.31
N ASP A 14 3.49 6.35 -2.15
CA ASP A 14 3.66 5.68 -0.87
C ASP A 14 2.58 4.63 -0.61
N LEU A 15 3.01 3.46 -0.14
CA LEU A 15 2.16 2.38 0.32
C LEU A 15 2.50 2.03 1.77
N TRP A 16 1.53 2.18 2.66
CA TRP A 16 1.68 1.91 4.09
C TRP A 16 0.53 1.09 4.66
N ALA A 17 0.67 0.68 5.91
CA ALA A 17 -0.36 -0.01 6.66
C ALA A 17 -0.61 0.70 7.99
N GLU A 18 -1.88 0.77 8.38
CA GLU A 18 -2.33 1.35 9.65
C GLU A 18 -3.05 0.28 10.44
N SER A 19 -2.75 0.21 11.74
CA SER A 19 -3.52 -0.64 12.65
C SER A 19 -4.67 0.16 13.29
N SER A 20 -5.80 -0.51 13.46
CA SER A 20 -7.00 0.02 14.10
C SER A 20 -7.62 -1.05 14.99
N LEU A 21 -8.64 -0.69 15.78
CA LEU A 21 -9.29 -1.60 16.73
C LEU A 21 -8.28 -2.29 17.67
N LEU A 22 -7.37 -1.50 18.27
CA LEU A 22 -6.31 -2.00 19.15
C LEU A 22 -5.40 -3.06 18.49
N GLY A 23 -5.20 -2.96 17.17
CA GLY A 23 -4.34 -3.88 16.41
C GLY A 23 -5.08 -5.06 15.75
N LEU A 24 -6.39 -5.20 15.94
CA LEU A 24 -7.17 -6.30 15.36
C LEU A 24 -7.41 -6.13 13.86
N LYS A 25 -7.44 -4.89 13.37
CA LYS A 25 -7.67 -4.58 11.96
C LYS A 25 -6.48 -3.83 11.40
N VAL A 26 -5.90 -4.38 10.34
CA VAL A 26 -4.87 -3.72 9.54
C VAL A 26 -5.49 -3.27 8.23
N THR A 27 -5.35 -1.99 7.92
CA THR A 27 -5.79 -1.39 6.65
C THR A 27 -4.56 -0.97 5.85
N TYR A 28 -4.52 -1.34 4.58
CA TYR A 28 -3.45 -0.95 3.67
C TYR A 28 -3.90 0.27 2.86
N LEU A 29 -3.06 1.29 2.82
CA LEU A 29 -3.35 2.57 2.19
C LEU A 29 -2.27 2.94 1.19
N ALA A 30 -2.67 3.51 0.06
CA ALA A 30 -1.76 4.02 -0.95
C ALA A 30 -2.08 5.47 -1.31
N ARG A 31 -1.06 6.31 -1.47
CA ARG A 31 -1.20 7.66 -2.02
C ARG A 31 -0.90 7.64 -3.51
N MET A 32 -1.90 7.94 -4.32
CA MET A 32 -1.77 7.99 -5.78
C MET A 32 -2.61 9.14 -6.33
N GLU A 33 -2.10 9.81 -7.36
CA GLU A 33 -2.76 10.91 -8.04
C GLU A 33 -3.24 11.99 -7.07
N GLY A 34 -2.47 12.24 -6.00
CA GLY A 34 -2.83 13.18 -4.94
C GLY A 34 -3.96 12.72 -3.99
N HIS A 35 -4.49 11.51 -4.16
CA HIS A 35 -5.55 10.92 -3.34
C HIS A 35 -5.03 9.75 -2.50
N ILE A 36 -5.74 9.40 -1.44
CA ILE A 36 -5.46 8.23 -0.61
C ILE A 36 -6.54 7.18 -0.86
N TYR A 37 -6.11 5.94 -1.12
CA TYR A 37 -6.98 4.80 -1.41
C TYR A 37 -6.80 3.70 -0.38
N ASP A 38 -7.91 3.08 0.04
CA ASP A 38 -7.88 1.79 0.73
C ASP A 38 -7.63 0.68 -0.29
N VAL A 39 -6.48 0.04 -0.17
CA VAL A 39 -6.01 -1.02 -1.07
C VAL A 39 -5.92 -2.36 -0.34
N THR A 40 -6.63 -2.54 0.78
CA THR A 40 -6.56 -3.75 1.62
C THR A 40 -6.89 -5.03 0.84
N GLU A 41 -7.93 -5.01 0.00
CA GLU A 41 -8.28 -6.18 -0.84
C GLU A 41 -7.18 -6.49 -1.86
N TRP A 42 -6.67 -5.47 -2.55
CA TRP A 42 -5.58 -5.62 -3.52
C TRP A 42 -4.30 -6.15 -2.85
N ALA A 43 -3.94 -5.59 -1.69
CA ALA A 43 -2.79 -6.01 -0.89
C ALA A 43 -2.92 -7.47 -0.47
N GLY A 44 -4.13 -7.90 -0.09
CA GLY A 44 -4.46 -9.29 0.19
C GLY A 44 -4.26 -10.20 -1.04
N CYS A 45 -4.78 -9.79 -2.20
CA CYS A 45 -4.59 -10.53 -3.45
C CYS A 45 -3.12 -10.66 -3.86
N GLN A 46 -2.33 -9.61 -3.69
CA GLN A 46 -0.90 -9.58 -4.01
C GLN A 46 -0.01 -10.15 -2.89
N ARG A 47 -0.59 -10.50 -1.74
CA ARG A 47 0.12 -10.97 -0.52
C ARG A 47 1.18 -9.96 -0.05
N VAL A 48 0.87 -8.68 -0.14
CA VAL A 48 1.72 -7.61 0.42
C VAL A 48 1.73 -7.75 1.94
N SER A 49 2.92 -7.67 2.53
CA SER A 49 3.11 -7.65 3.98
C SER A 49 3.87 -6.40 4.40
N ILE A 50 3.17 -5.46 5.04
CA ILE A 50 3.75 -4.23 5.59
C ILE A 50 3.45 -4.22 7.08
N SER A 51 4.48 -4.00 7.90
CA SER A 51 4.27 -3.81 9.33
C SER A 51 3.47 -2.51 9.55
N PRO A 52 2.31 -2.57 10.22
CA PRO A 52 1.49 -1.39 10.45
C PRO A 52 2.23 -0.36 11.30
N ASP A 53 1.87 0.91 11.10
CA ASP A 53 2.36 2.05 11.88
C ASP A 53 3.88 2.26 11.84
N SER A 54 4.53 1.73 10.80
CA SER A 54 5.96 1.88 10.55
C SER A 54 6.37 3.34 10.43
N HIS A 55 7.59 3.65 10.90
CA HIS A 55 8.14 5.02 10.83
C HIS A 55 8.55 5.42 9.41
N ARG A 56 8.97 4.45 8.60
CA ARG A 56 9.29 4.66 7.18
C ARG A 56 8.29 3.90 6.34
N VAL A 57 7.87 4.52 5.25
CA VAL A 57 7.10 3.85 4.20
C VAL A 57 8.07 2.91 3.46
N PRO A 58 7.86 1.58 3.51
CA PRO A 58 8.82 0.64 2.95
C PRO A 58 8.67 0.43 1.44
N TYR A 59 7.54 0.83 0.85
CA TYR A 59 7.23 0.59 -0.55
C TYR A 59 6.84 1.88 -1.25
N HIS A 60 7.55 2.17 -2.34
CA HIS A 60 7.21 3.21 -3.30
C HIS A 60 6.70 2.53 -4.57
N LEU A 61 5.39 2.61 -4.80
CA LEU A 61 4.74 2.03 -5.97
C LEU A 61 5.23 2.76 -7.21
N SER A 62 5.98 2.05 -8.05
CA SER A 62 6.42 2.57 -9.34
C SER A 62 5.36 2.30 -10.39
N PHE A 63 4.94 3.34 -11.11
CA PHE A 63 4.09 3.19 -12.29
C PHE A 63 4.92 2.57 -13.43
N GLY A 64 5.01 1.25 -13.47
CA GLY A 64 5.50 0.55 -14.65
C GLY A 64 4.52 0.77 -15.81
N PRO A 65 4.98 0.86 -17.07
CA PRO A 65 4.07 0.82 -18.21
C PRO A 65 3.24 -0.46 -18.08
N ARG A 66 1.90 -0.33 -18.19
CA ARG A 66 1.00 -1.49 -18.23
C ARG A 66 1.60 -2.49 -19.23
N PRO A 67 1.90 -3.75 -18.86
CA PRO A 67 2.22 -4.74 -19.88
C PRO A 67 1.01 -4.75 -20.81
N ALA A 68 1.22 -4.36 -22.06
CA ALA A 68 0.23 -4.57 -23.10
C ALA A 68 -0.21 -6.02 -22.95
N THR A 69 -1.50 -6.23 -22.74
CA THR A 69 -2.14 -7.54 -22.65
C THR A 69 -1.37 -8.52 -23.53
N ALA A 70 -0.78 -9.55 -22.92
CA ALA A 70 -0.26 -10.67 -23.69
C ALA A 70 -1.45 -11.34 -24.36
N ALA A 71 -1.84 -10.79 -25.51
CA ALA A 71 -2.76 -11.38 -26.43
C ALA A 71 -2.18 -12.74 -26.82
N GLY A 72 -2.91 -13.80 -26.48
CA GLY A 72 -2.76 -15.11 -27.08
C GLY A 72 -1.56 -15.93 -26.61
N ARG A 73 -1.83 -16.93 -25.78
CA ARG A 73 -1.25 -18.25 -26.03
C ARG A 73 -2.26 -19.34 -25.76
N GLN A 74 -2.99 -19.68 -26.82
CA GLN A 74 -3.73 -20.94 -26.98
C GLN A 74 -2.80 -22.13 -26.72
N ARG A 75 -3.28 -23.10 -25.94
CA ARG A 75 -2.90 -24.51 -26.05
C ARG A 75 -4.17 -25.33 -26.08
#